data_AF-A0A4U9DBB9-F1
#
_entry.id   AF-A0A4U9DBB9-F1
#
_cell.length_a   1.000
_cell.length_b   1.000
_cell.length_c   1.000
_cell.angle_alpha   90.00
_cell.angle_beta   90.00
_cell.angle_gamma   90.00
#
_symmetry.space_group_name_H-M   'P 1'
#
loop_
_entity.id
_entity.type
_entity.pdbx_description
1 polymer ?
#
loop_
_entity_poly.entity_id
_entity_poly.type
_entity_poly.pdbx_seq_one_letter_code
_entity_poly.pdbx_strand_id
1 'polypeptide(L)' 'MSQIHKHSIPANIADSCLINPEQYKAQYQQSVTDPDAYWGEQGKILDWMRPYTRVKNTSFAPGKRLYQMV' A
#
# COMPACT_ATOMS: atom_id res chain seq x y z
N MET A 1 -8.57 -24.07 18.95
CA MET A 1 -7.85 -23.62 17.74
C MET A 1 -8.88 -23.46 16.63
N SER A 2 -8.99 -22.25 16.05
CA SER A 2 -10.02 -21.96 15.03
C SER A 2 -9.68 -22.66 13.70
N GLN A 3 -10.64 -23.33 13.10
CA GLN A 3 -10.51 -23.96 11.78
C GLN A 3 -10.36 -22.86 10.72
N ILE A 4 -9.22 -22.81 10.02
CA ILE A 4 -8.99 -21.85 8.94
C ILE A 4 -9.54 -22.45 7.64
N HIS A 5 -10.76 -22.08 7.27
CA HIS A 5 -11.33 -22.44 5.97
C HIS A 5 -10.73 -21.53 4.90
N LYS A 6 -9.82 -22.07 4.07
CA LYS A 6 -9.30 -21.37 2.89
C LYS A 6 -10.25 -21.61 1.72
N HIS A 7 -10.90 -20.54 1.27
CA HIS A 7 -11.71 -20.56 0.05
C HIS A 7 -10.83 -20.20 -1.15
N SER A 8 -10.81 -21.07 -2.17
CA SER A 8 -10.11 -20.80 -3.42
C SER A 8 -10.78 -19.67 -4.19
N ILE A 9 -9.99 -18.90 -4.93
CA ILE A 9 -10.50 -17.81 -5.78
C ILE A 9 -11.34 -18.44 -6.91
N PRO A 10 -12.62 -18.10 -7.05
CA PRO A 10 -13.45 -18.66 -8.12
C PRO A 10 -13.00 -18.08 -9.48
N ALA A 11 -13.14 -18.88 -10.55
CA ALA A 11 -12.53 -18.59 -11.85
C ALA A 11 -12.99 -17.26 -12.47
N ASN A 12 -14.24 -16.84 -12.21
CA ASN A 12 -14.77 -15.55 -12.66
C ASN A 12 -14.05 -14.35 -12.03
N ILE A 13 -13.54 -14.50 -10.80
CA ILE A 13 -12.75 -13.45 -10.13
C ILE A 13 -11.30 -13.52 -10.58
N ALA A 14 -10.76 -14.71 -10.84
CA ALA A 14 -9.39 -14.84 -11.35
C ALA A 14 -9.19 -14.12 -12.70
N ASP A 15 -10.19 -14.16 -13.58
CA ASP A 15 -10.13 -13.53 -14.92
C ASP A 15 -10.41 -12.02 -14.89
N SER A 16 -11.31 -11.56 -14.01
CA SER A 16 -11.68 -10.14 -13.89
C SER A 16 -10.93 -9.38 -12.79
N CYS A 17 -9.98 -10.01 -12.08
CA CYS A 17 -9.27 -9.31 -11.01
C CYS A 17 -8.30 -8.26 -11.58
N LEU A 18 -8.24 -7.11 -10.92
CA LEU A 18 -7.29 -6.05 -11.26
C LEU A 18 -5.86 -6.39 -10.81
N ILE A 19 -5.72 -7.29 -9.83
CA ILE A 19 -4.44 -7.70 -9.25
C ILE A 19 -4.50 -9.20 -8.97
N ASN A 20 -3.64 -9.94 -9.67
CA ASN A 20 -3.46 -11.37 -9.45
C ASN A 20 -2.53 -11.64 -8.23
N PRO A 21 -2.42 -12.89 -7.74
CA PRO A 21 -1.62 -13.21 -6.55
C PRO A 21 -0.13 -12.85 -6.67
N GLU A 22 0.44 -12.96 -7.88
CA GLU A 22 1.85 -12.65 -8.13
C GLU A 22 2.10 -11.13 -8.14
N GLN A 23 1.21 -10.39 -8.80
CA GLN A 23 1.17 -8.92 -8.80
C GLN A 23 0.97 -8.39 -7.39
N TYR A 24 0.07 -8.98 -6.60
CA TYR A 24 -0.11 -8.62 -5.20
C TYR A 24 1.19 -8.80 -4.42
N LYS A 25 1.87 -9.93 -4.58
CA LYS A 25 3.12 -10.20 -3.87
C LYS A 25 4.22 -9.21 -4.26
N ALA A 26 4.36 -8.91 -5.55
CA ALA A 26 5.34 -7.95 -6.05
C ALA A 26 5.03 -6.51 -5.58
N GLN A 27 3.78 -6.07 -5.70
CA GLN A 27 3.34 -4.74 -5.26
C GLN A 27 3.44 -4.59 -3.74
N TYR A 28 3.08 -5.63 -2.98
CA TYR A 28 3.23 -5.64 -1.53
C TYR A 28 4.70 -5.52 -1.13
N GLN A 29 5.58 -6.31 -1.74
CA GLN A 29 7.01 -6.23 -1.50
C GLN A 29 7.55 -4.82 -1.79
N GLN A 30 7.18 -4.24 -2.93
CA GLN A 30 7.58 -2.88 -3.29
C GLN A 30 7.04 -1.83 -2.31
N SER A 31 5.79 -1.95 -1.87
CA SER A 31 5.17 -1.03 -0.91
C SER A 31 5.89 -0.99 0.45
N VAL A 32 6.56 -2.08 0.82
CA VAL A 32 7.30 -2.21 2.08
C VAL A 32 8.76 -1.80 1.91
N THR A 33 9.42 -2.24 0.83
CA THR A 33 10.84 -1.96 0.58
C THR A 33 11.08 -0.52 0.14
N ASP A 34 10.22 0.03 -0.71
CA ASP A 34 10.30 1.40 -1.20
C ASP A 34 8.93 2.08 -1.15
N PRO A 35 8.49 2.49 0.06
CA PRO A 35 7.20 3.09 0.25
C PRO A 35 7.08 4.46 -0.46
N ASP A 36 8.16 5.23 -0.58
CA ASP A 36 8.10 6.55 -1.20
C ASP A 36 7.86 6.45 -2.72
N ALA A 37 8.54 5.52 -3.41
CA ALA A 37 8.29 5.28 -4.83
C ALA A 37 6.90 4.67 -5.08
N TYR A 38 6.50 3.66 -4.30
CA TYR A 38 5.21 2.98 -4.51
C TYR A 38 4.02 3.90 -4.21
N TRP A 39 3.97 4.52 -3.03
CA TRP A 39 2.87 5.41 -2.67
C TRP A 39 2.92 6.74 -3.44
N GLY A 40 4.09 7.14 -3.93
CA GLY A 40 4.24 8.29 -4.82
C GLY A 40 3.55 8.09 -6.17
N GLU A 41 3.61 6.88 -6.73
CA GLU A 41 2.87 6.50 -7.95
C GLU A 41 1.38 6.31 -7.66
N GLN A 42 1.04 5.57 -6.60
CA GLN A 42 -0.37 5.31 -6.25
C GLN A 42 -1.12 6.59 -5.86
N GLY A 43 -0.46 7.57 -5.25
CA GLY A 43 -1.09 8.84 -4.87
C GLY A 43 -1.45 9.74 -6.06
N LYS A 44 -0.93 9.48 -7.27
CA LYS A 44 -1.31 10.19 -8.51
C LYS A 44 -2.70 9.83 -9.02
N ILE A 45 -3.35 8.82 -8.42
CA ILE A 45 -4.75 8.50 -8.74
C ILE A 45 -5.71 9.65 -8.38
N LEU A 46 -5.32 10.48 -7.42
CA LEU A 46 -6.07 11.66 -7.03
C LEU A 46 -5.60 12.86 -7.85
N ASP A 47 -6.54 13.74 -8.21
CA ASP A 47 -6.22 14.98 -8.90
C ASP A 47 -5.82 16.06 -7.88
N TRP A 48 -4.54 16.41 -7.87
CA TRP A 48 -3.97 17.33 -6.89
C TRP A 48 -3.85 18.73 -7.48
N MET A 49 -4.41 19.74 -6.81
CA MET A 49 -4.18 21.15 -7.16
C MET A 49 -2.71 21.58 -7.01
N ARG A 50 -1.96 20.92 -6.12
CA ARG A 50 -0.50 21.07 -5.99
C ARG A 50 0.14 19.70 -5.78
N PRO A 51 1.13 19.29 -6.59
CA PRO A 51 1.79 18.00 -6.43
C PRO A 51 2.52 17.95 -5.08
N TYR A 52 2.34 16.85 -4.34
CA TYR A 52 3.05 16.61 -3.09
C TYR A 52 4.52 16.23 -3.38
N THR A 53 5.44 16.64 -2.50
CA THR A 53 6.89 16.37 -2.64
C THR A 53 7.42 15.38 -1.61
N ARG A 54 6.65 15.09 -0.55
CA ARG A 54 6.98 14.08 0.46
C ARG A 54 5.86 13.04 0.50
N VAL A 55 6.22 11.77 0.43
CA VAL A 55 5.27 10.67 0.37
C VAL A 55 5.04 10.05 1.74
N LYS A 56 6.10 9.73 2.50
CA LYS A 56 5.97 9.15 3.85
C LYS A 56 6.80 9.90 4.92
N ASN A 57 6.15 10.28 6.03
CA ASN A 57 6.83 10.85 7.21
C ASN A 57 6.19 10.35 8.51
N THR A 58 6.30 9.06 8.79
CA THR A 58 5.71 8.40 9.98
C THR A 58 6.78 7.75 10.85
N SER A 59 6.71 7.92 12.17
CA SER A 59 7.62 7.30 13.13
C SER A 59 6.85 6.62 14.26
N PHE A 60 7.17 5.36 14.55
CA PHE A 60 6.57 4.58 15.65
C PHE A 60 7.45 4.56 16.92
N ALA A 61 8.45 5.45 17.00
CA ALA A 61 9.34 5.52 18.15
C ALA A 61 8.56 5.98 19.40
N PRO A 62 8.69 5.29 20.55
CA PRO A 62 8.04 5.70 21.79
C PRO A 62 8.51 7.12 22.16
N GLY A 63 7.58 8.04 22.33
CA GLY A 63 7.84 9.44 22.67
C GLY A 63 7.93 10.43 21.50
N LYS A 64 7.91 9.97 20.23
CA LYS A 64 7.81 10.89 19.09
C LYS A 64 6.35 11.24 18.79
N ARG A 65 5.78 12.19 19.55
CA ARG A 65 4.73 13.04 19.00
C ARG A 65 5.37 13.83 17.87
N LEU A 66 4.91 13.66 16.64
CA LEU A 66 5.29 14.52 15.51
C LEU A 66 4.73 15.93 15.77
N TYR A 67 5.38 16.67 16.66
CA TYR A 67 5.21 18.09 16.90
C TYR A 67 6.56 18.74 16.62
N GLN A 68 6.83 19.01 15.35
CA GLN A 68 7.65 20.12 14.89
C GLN A 68 6.99 20.52 13.56
N MET A 69 5.98 21.39 13.65
CA MET A 69 6.10 22.85 13.51
C MET A 69 6.58 23.28 12.12
N VAL A 70 5.80 24.23 11.58
CA VAL A 70 5.93 25.06 10.37
C VAL A 70 5.85 24.39 9.00
#